data_AF-A0A356QY65-F1
#
_entry.id   AF-A0A356QY65-F1
#
_cell.length_a   1.000
_cell.length_b   1.000
_cell.length_c   1.000
_cell.angle_alpha   90.00
_cell.angle_beta   90.00
_cell.angle_gamma   90.00
#
_symmetry.space_group_name_H-M   'P 1'
#
loop_
_entity.id
_entity.type
_entity.pdbx_description
1 polymer ?
#
loop_
_entity_poly.entity_id
_entity_poly.type
_entity_poly.pdbx_seq_one_letter_code
_entity_poly.pdbx_strand_id
1 'polypeptide(L)' 'GDQFYSYLRDAFDVLYAESEHTPRMMSVGLHCRLVGRPGRLAALARFIEHTRRFDDVWYGRRIDIARHWRAAHPATAS' A
#
# COMPACT_ATOMS: atom_id res chain seq x y z
N GLY A 1 -13.28 12.97 5.40
CA GLY A 1 -12.18 12.14 4.85
C GLY A 1 -12.51 10.65 4.86
N ASP A 2 -13.65 10.26 5.42
CA ASP A 2 -13.91 8.87 5.78
C ASP A 2 -14.09 7.95 4.59
N GLN A 3 -14.68 8.42 3.48
CA GLN A 3 -14.76 7.63 2.25
C GLN A 3 -13.38 7.20 1.73
N PHE A 4 -12.38 8.10 1.79
CA PHE A 4 -11.01 7.76 1.37
C PHE A 4 -10.37 6.75 2.31
N TYR A 5 -10.53 6.94 3.63
CA TYR A 5 -10.04 5.99 4.63
C TYR A 5 -10.67 4.61 4.46
N SER A 6 -12.00 4.53 4.40
CA SER A 6 -12.71 3.25 4.27
C SER A 6 -12.31 2.51 3.00
N TYR A 7 -12.21 3.22 1.87
CA TYR A 7 -11.76 2.60 0.63
C TYR A 7 -10.34 2.02 0.73
N LEU A 8 -9.39 2.77 1.32
CA LEU A 8 -8.03 2.27 1.50
C LEU A 8 -7.96 1.09 2.48
N ARG A 9 -8.70 1.18 3.60
CA ARG A 9 -8.79 0.12 4.60
C ARG A 9 -9.33 -1.17 3.95
N ASP A 10 -10.47 -1.09 3.26
CA ASP A 10 -11.12 -2.27 2.69
C ASP A 10 -10.24 -2.92 1.61
N ALA A 11 -9.57 -2.12 0.78
CA ALA A 11 -8.62 -2.63 -0.19
C ALA A 11 -7.41 -3.30 0.48
N PHE A 12 -6.88 -2.72 1.56
CA PHE A 12 -5.78 -3.31 2.32
C PHE A 12 -6.21 -4.61 3.00
N ASP A 13 -7.36 -4.63 3.68
CA ASP A 13 -7.84 -5.81 4.44
C ASP A 13 -8.05 -7.01 3.51
N VAL A 14 -8.59 -6.79 2.31
CA VAL A 14 -8.72 -7.84 1.29
C VAL A 14 -7.35 -8.37 0.85
N LEU A 15 -6.43 -7.48 0.45
CA LEU A 15 -5.10 -7.89 -0.01
C LEU A 15 -4.28 -8.56 1.10
N TYR A 16 -4.47 -8.14 2.35
CA TYR A 16 -3.82 -8.72 3.50
C TYR A 16 -4.34 -10.14 3.76
N ALA A 17 -5.66 -10.35 3.71
CA ALA A 17 -6.25 -11.69 3.82
C ALA A 17 -5.78 -12.62 2.70
N GLU A 18 -5.72 -12.14 1.45
CA GLU A 18 -5.19 -12.92 0.32
C GLU A 18 -3.69 -13.25 0.45
N SER A 19 -2.94 -12.45 1.22
CA SER A 19 -1.48 -12.60 1.35
C SER A 19 -1.03 -13.89 2.04
N GLU A 20 -1.92 -14.54 2.81
CA GLU A 20 -1.66 -15.86 3.40
C GLU A 20 -1.31 -16.90 2.32
N HIS A 21 -1.85 -16.73 1.11
CA HIS A 21 -1.59 -17.62 -0.01
C HIS A 21 -0.78 -16.96 -1.11
N THR A 22 -1.05 -15.69 -1.42
CA THR A 22 -0.30 -14.98 -2.45
C THR A 22 -0.22 -13.49 -2.18
N PRO A 23 0.91 -13.00 -1.65
CA PRO A 23 1.13 -11.58 -1.44
C PRO A 23 0.97 -10.75 -2.71
N ARG A 24 0.40 -9.56 -2.58
CA ARG A 24 0.16 -8.57 -3.64
C ARG A 24 0.62 -7.19 -3.20
N MET A 25 0.70 -6.27 -4.16
CA MET A 25 1.06 -4.87 -3.89
C MET A 25 -0.16 -3.95 -3.95
N MET A 26 -0.16 -2.92 -3.10
CA MET A 26 -1.14 -1.83 -3.13
C MET A 26 -0.43 -0.51 -3.47
N SER A 27 -0.98 0.27 -4.39
CA SER A 27 -0.53 1.64 -4.68
C SER A 27 -1.49 2.67 -4.10
N VAL A 28 -0.97 3.65 -3.35
CA VAL A 28 -1.76 4.79 -2.84
C VAL A 28 -1.35 6.07 -3.57
N GLY A 29 -2.25 6.61 -4.40
CA GLY A 29 -2.02 7.84 -5.16
C GLY A 29 -2.29 9.08 -4.32
N LEU A 30 -1.29 9.95 -4.16
CA LEU A 30 -1.39 11.18 -3.37
C LEU A 30 -1.06 12.41 -4.23
N HIS A 31 -1.78 13.50 -4.00
CA HIS A 31 -1.49 14.81 -4.60
C HIS A 31 -1.44 15.88 -3.51
N CYS A 32 -0.39 16.69 -3.47
CA CYS A 32 -0.17 17.69 -2.41
C CYS A 32 -1.38 18.61 -2.20
N ARG A 33 -1.95 19.13 -3.30
CA ARG A 33 -3.13 20.03 -3.28
C ARG A 33 -4.44 19.40 -2.79
N LEU A 34 -4.49 18.06 -2.72
CA LEU A 34 -5.67 17.30 -2.31
C LEU A 34 -5.50 16.72 -0.92
N VAL A 35 -4.52 15.84 -0.71
CA VAL A 35 -4.36 15.14 0.57
C VAL A 35 -3.75 16.03 1.66
N GLY A 36 -3.00 17.07 1.29
CA GLY A 36 -2.40 18.01 2.24
C GLY A 36 -3.40 18.93 2.93
N ARG A 37 -4.68 18.94 2.51
CA ARG A 37 -5.73 19.68 3.21
C ARG A 37 -5.99 19.02 4.57
N PRO A 38 -6.05 19.76 5.70
CA PRO A 38 -6.22 19.17 7.03
C PRO A 38 -7.39 18.17 7.15
N GLY A 39 -8.54 18.46 6.54
CA GLY A 39 -9.71 17.57 6.54
C GLY A 39 -9.56 16.26 5.73
N ARG A 40 -8.47 16.11 4.96
CA ARG A 40 -8.11 14.90 4.19
C ARG A 40 -6.87 14.21 4.74
N LEU A 41 -5.92 14.97 5.29
CA LEU A 41 -4.68 14.44 5.86
C LEU A 41 -4.96 13.44 6.99
N ALA A 42 -5.97 13.70 7.83
CA ALA A 42 -6.36 12.80 8.92
C ALA A 42 -6.75 11.39 8.43
N ALA A 43 -7.35 11.27 7.25
CA ALA A 43 -7.71 9.97 6.68
C ALA A 43 -6.48 9.16 6.27
N LEU A 44 -5.46 9.82 5.70
CA LEU A 44 -4.19 9.18 5.37
C LEU A 44 -3.44 8.73 6.64
N ALA A 45 -3.38 9.59 7.66
CA ALA A 45 -2.73 9.25 8.93
C ALA A 45 -3.40 8.03 9.60
N ARG A 46 -4.74 8.00 9.63
CA ARG A 46 -5.51 6.85 10.13
C ARG A 46 -5.24 5.57 9.33
N PHE A 47 -5.12 5.66 8.01
CA PHE A 47 -4.81 4.50 7.18
C PHE A 47 -3.41 3.94 7.48
N ILE A 48 -2.40 4.82 7.60
CA ILE A 48 -1.05 4.39 7.98
C ILE A 48 -1.08 3.69 9.34
N GLU A 49 -1.77 4.27 10.32
CA GLU A 49 -1.92 3.68 11.65
C GLU A 49 -2.66 2.34 11.62
N HIS A 50 -3.67 2.18 10.77
CA HIS A 50 -4.36 0.90 10.57
C HIS A 50 -3.38 -0.17 10.08
N THR A 51 -2.61 0.11 9.02
CA THR A 51 -1.66 -0.86 8.44
C THR A 51 -0.53 -1.26 9.37
N ARG A 52 -0.16 -0.41 10.35
CA ARG A 52 0.89 -0.68 11.34
C ARG A 52 0.51 -1.72 12.39
N ARG A 53 -0.77 -2.08 12.48
CA ARG A 53 -1.28 -3.09 13.43
C ARG A 53 -1.16 -4.52 12.90
N PHE A 54 -0.71 -4.65 11.66
CA PHE A 54 -0.54 -5.92 10.97
C PHE A 54 0.95 -6.18 10.79
N ASP A 55 1.34 -7.43 10.95
CA ASP A 55 2.72 -7.88 10.72
C ASP A 55 3.00 -8.04 9.22
N ASP A 56 4.27 -8.16 8.84
CA ASP A 56 4.71 -8.48 7.46
C ASP A 56 4.26 -7.50 6.35
N VAL A 57 3.96 -6.25 6.71
CA VAL A 57 3.64 -5.18 5.74
C VAL A 57 4.92 -4.47 5.25
N TRP A 58 5.21 -4.56 3.96
CA TRP A 58 6.34 -3.85 3.35
C TRP A 58 5.99 -2.44 2.84
N TYR A 59 6.53 -1.41 3.50
CA TYR A 59 6.50 -0.02 3.00
C TYR A 59 7.66 0.25 2.03
N GLY A 60 7.51 -0.18 0.78
CA GLY A 60 8.54 -0.07 -0.26
C GLY A 60 8.41 1.14 -1.18
N ARG A 61 9.54 1.72 -1.62
CA ARG A 61 9.54 2.61 -2.79
C ARG A 61 9.40 1.77 -4.06
N ARG A 62 8.84 2.34 -5.13
CA ARG A 62 8.70 1.65 -6.43
C ARG A 62 10.02 1.09 -6.97
N ILE A 63 11.15 1.78 -6.74
CA ILE A 63 12.48 1.29 -7.16
C ILE A 63 12.93 0.05 -6.39
N ASP A 64 12.55 -0.07 -5.11
CA ASP A 64 12.91 -1.23 -4.30
C ASP A 64 12.09 -2.46 -4.73
N ILE A 65 10.82 -2.25 -5.09
CA ILE A 65 9.96 -3.29 -5.71
C ILE A 65 10.58 -3.76 -7.02
N ALA A 66 11.01 -2.84 -7.89
CA ALA A 66 11.64 -3.21 -9.16
C ALA A 66 12.95 -4.01 -8.96
N ARG A 67 13.76 -3.64 -7.97
CA ARG A 67 14.98 -4.38 -7.61
C ARG A 67 14.67 -5.76 -7.06
N HIS A 68 13.70 -5.86 -6.14
CA HIS A 68 13.23 -7.13 -5.60
C HIS A 68 12.73 -8.06 -6.71
N TRP A 69 11.90 -7.52 -7.63
CA TRP A 69 11.37 -8.30 -8.74
C TRP A 69 12.46 -8.85 -9.64
N ARG A 70 13.44 -8.01 -10.03
CA ARG A 70 14.58 -8.46 -10.86
C ARG A 70 15.42 -9.55 -10.20
N ALA A 71 15.56 -9.51 -8.87
CA ALA A 71 16.34 -10.49 -8.12
C ALA A 71 15.58 -11.81 -7.91
N ALA A 72 14.30 -11.74 -7.54
CA ALA A 72 13.48 -12.92 -7.24
C ALA A 72 12.85 -13.57 -8.49
N HIS A 73 12.62 -12.78 -9.55
CA HIS A 73 11.99 -13.20 -10.80
C HIS A 73 12.86 -12.76 -11.98
N PRO A 74 14.04 -13.38 -12.17
CA PRO A 74 14.94 -13.01 -13.26
C PRO A 74 14.28 -13.26 -14.61
N ALA A 75 14.54 -12.39 -15.58
CA ALA A 75 14.03 -12.55 -16.94
C ALA A 75 14.63 -13.82 -17.57
N THR A 76 13.78 -14.69 -18.11
CA THR A 76 14.23 -15.82 -18.93
C THR A 76 14.81 -15.29 -20.23
N ALA A 77 16.01 -15.75 -20.61
CA ALA A 77 16.58 -15.43 -21.92
C ALA A 77 15.62 -15.93 -23.02
N SER A 78 15.33 -15.07 -24.00
CA SER A 78 14.63 -15.46 -25.24
C SER A 78 15.55 -16.18 -26.21
#